data_AF-A0A158FK98-F1
#
_entry.id   AF-A0A158FK98-F1
#
_cell.length_a   1.000
_cell.length_b   1.000
_cell.length_c   1.000
_cell.angle_alpha   90.00
_cell.angle_beta   90.00
_cell.angle_gamma   90.00
#
_symmetry.space_group_name_H-M   'P 1'
#
loop_
_entity.id
_entity.type
_entity.pdbx_description
1 polymer ?
#
loop_
_entity_poly.entity_id
_entity_poly.type
_entity_poly.pdbx_seq_one_letter_code
_entity_poly.pdbx_strand_id
1 'polypeptide(L)' 'MTLAQIGFRFLVSPSRAKGEWHHPSAVAQLVSVGWTDCTDMSDVQFDEFMGVATA' A
#
# COMPACT_ATOMS: atom_id res chain seq x y z
N MET A 1 -5.09 11.18 -14.80
CA MET A 1 -4.40 11.45 -13.52
C MET A 1 -4.70 10.29 -12.59
N THR A 2 -3.67 9.59 -12.11
CA THR A 2 -3.83 8.51 -11.12
C THR A 2 -3.96 9.10 -9.72
N LEU A 3 -4.50 8.33 -8.77
CA LEU A 3 -4.61 8.76 -7.36
C LEU A 3 -3.23 9.09 -6.76
N ALA A 4 -2.19 8.34 -7.13
CA ALA A 4 -0.80 8.64 -6.76
C ALA A 4 -0.34 10.03 -7.26
N GLN A 5 -0.69 10.40 -8.49
CA GLN A 5 -0.32 11.70 -9.07
C GLN A 5 -0.95 12.90 -8.36
N ILE A 6 -2.04 12.69 -7.62
CA ILE A 6 -2.69 13.71 -6.78
C ILE A 6 -2.37 13.54 -5.29
N GLY A 7 -1.36 12.74 -4.96
CA GLY A 7 -0.78 12.62 -3.62
C GLY A 7 -1.38 11.54 -2.71
N PHE A 8 -2.37 10.78 -3.18
CA PHE A 8 -2.88 9.63 -2.42
C PHE A 8 -1.84 8.52 -2.37
N ARG A 9 -1.89 7.73 -1.30
CA ARG A 9 -1.01 6.58 -1.09
C ARG A 9 -1.82 5.30 -1.05
N PHE A 10 -1.33 4.26 -1.69
CA PHE A 10 -1.90 2.92 -1.63
C PHE A 10 -1.29 2.19 -0.43
N LEU A 11 -2.11 1.90 0.57
CA LEU A 11 -1.68 1.17 1.76
C LEU A 11 -2.39 -0.17 1.83
N VAL A 12 -1.68 -1.17 2.37
CA VAL A 12 -2.21 -2.50 2.65
C VAL A 12 -2.32 -2.72 4.15
N SER A 13 -3.42 -3.34 4.57
CA SER A 13 -3.70 -3.66 5.97
C SER A 13 -2.67 -4.65 6.54
N PRO A 14 -2.44 -4.68 7.87
CA PRO A 14 -1.50 -5.62 8.48
C PRO A 14 -1.80 -7.10 8.16
N SER A 15 -3.09 -7.42 8.01
CA SER A 15 -3.56 -8.75 7.63
C SER A 15 -3.38 -9.09 6.15
N ARG A 16 -2.93 -8.12 5.32
CA ARG A 16 -2.81 -8.22 3.86
C ARG A 16 -4.11 -8.60 3.15
N ALA A 17 -5.26 -8.44 3.81
CA ALA A 17 -6.57 -8.77 3.25
C ALA A 17 -7.18 -7.61 2.47
N LYS A 18 -6.67 -6.39 2.66
CA LYS A 18 -7.24 -5.17 2.07
C LYS A 18 -6.13 -4.20 1.65
N GLY A 19 -6.22 -3.70 0.43
CA GLY A 19 -5.39 -2.60 -0.08
C GLY A 19 -6.27 -1.46 -0.55
N GLU A 20 -6.01 -0.24 -0.10
CA GLU A 20 -6.83 0.93 -0.39
C GLU A 20 -5.99 2.20 -0.59
N TRP A 21 -6.54 3.14 -1.35
CA TRP A 21 -5.96 4.47 -1.52
C TRP A 21 -6.43 5.41 -0.41
N HIS A 22 -5.49 6.03 0.28
CA HIS A 22 -5.75 6.97 1.36
C HIS A 22 -5.17 8.35 1.08
N HIS A 23 -5.87 9.37 1.58
CA HIS A 23 -5.38 10.74 1.54
C HIS A 23 -4.08 10.86 2.35
N PRO A 24 -3.07 11.64 1.89
CA PRO A 24 -1.76 11.72 2.54
C PRO A 24 -1.81 12.11 4.03
N SER A 25 -2.84 12.85 4.46
CA SER A 25 -3.02 13.20 5.88
C SER A 25 -3.34 12.01 6.79
N ALA A 26 -3.88 10.90 6.25
CA ALA A 26 -4.22 9.70 7.03
C ALA A 26 -3.08 8.67 7.07
N VAL A 27 -2.07 8.81 6.20
CA VAL A 27 -1.00 7.81 6.01
C VAL A 27 -0.21 7.59 7.29
N ALA A 28 0.24 8.66 7.95
CA ALA A 28 1.03 8.54 9.18
C ALA A 28 0.27 7.78 10.29
N GLN A 29 -1.04 8.02 10.42
CA GLN A 29 -1.88 7.32 11.38
C GLN A 29 -2.02 5.84 11.01
N LEU A 30 -2.28 5.53 9.74
CA LEU A 30 -2.45 4.15 9.26
C LEU A 30 -1.16 3.33 9.40
N VAL A 31 -0.02 3.93 9.07
CA VAL A 31 1.30 3.31 9.26
C VAL A 31 1.56 3.05 10.75
N SER A 32 1.16 3.97 11.65
CA SER A 32 1.31 3.76 13.10
C SER A 32 0.51 2.56 13.63
N VAL A 33 -0.61 2.23 12.99
CA VAL A 33 -1.43 1.04 13.32
C VAL A 33 -1.06 -0.19 12.48
N GLY A 34 0.07 -0.13 11.77
CA GLY A 34 0.70 -1.28 11.11
C GLY A 34 0.36 -1.46 9.63
N TRP A 35 -0.30 -0.50 8.98
CA TRP A 35 -0.47 -0.55 7.54
C TRP A 35 0.85 -0.31 6.83
N THR A 36 1.02 -0.93 5.66
CA THR A 36 2.23 -0.78 4.85
C THR A 36 1.92 0.09 3.64
N ASP A 37 2.72 1.12 3.39
CA ASP A 37 2.64 1.90 2.15
C ASP A 37 3.31 1.12 1.00
N CYS A 38 2.50 0.78 0.00
CA CYS A 38 2.90 0.02 -1.17
C CYS A 38 2.85 0.87 -2.45
N THR A 39 2.67 2.19 -2.35
CA THR A 39 2.45 3.09 -3.50
C THR A 39 3.58 3.03 -4.52
N ASP A 40 4.82 2.93 -4.04
CA ASP A 40 6.04 3.00 -4.84
C ASP A 40 6.69 1.62 -5.02
N MET A 41 6.01 0.53 -4.62
CA MET A 41 6.46 -0.84 -4.87
C MET A 41 6.26 -1.21 -6.34
N SER A 42 7.22 -1.92 -6.92
CA SER A 42 7.01 -2.59 -8.21
C SER A 42 6.06 -3.78 -8.04
N ASP A 43 5.45 -4.25 -9.12
CA ASP A 43 4.55 -5.41 -9.10
C ASP A 43 5.22 -6.64 -8.46
N VAL A 44 6.51 -6.88 -8.75
CA VAL A 44 7.27 -7.99 -8.15
C VAL A 44 7.43 -7.80 -6.64
N GLN A 45 7.80 -6.61 -6.18
CA GLN A 45 7.94 -6.32 -4.75
C GLN A 45 6.59 -6.44 -4.03
N PHE A 46 5.52 -6.05 -4.71
CA PHE A 46 4.17 -6.16 -4.19
C PHE A 46 3.71 -7.62 -4.09
N ASP A 47 3.97 -8.44 -5.11
CA ASP A 47 3.67 -9.87 -5.10
C ASP A 47 4.43 -10.61 -4.01
N GLU A 48 5.74 -10.33 -3.86
CA GLU A 48 6.56 -10.83 -2.75
C GLU A 48 6.00 -10.39 -1.39
N PHE A 49 5.61 -9.12 -1.25
CA PHE A 49 4.96 -8.61 -0.05
C PHE A 49 3.63 -9.32 0.24
N MET A 50 2.83 -9.62 -0.78
CA MET A 50 1.56 -10.34 -0.64
C MET A 50 1.76 -11.85 -0.43
N GLY A 51 2.99 -12.36 -0.57
CA GLY A 51 3.29 -13.79 -0.46
C GLY A 51 2.79 -14.59 -1.67
N VAL A 52 2.56 -13.92 -2.80
CA VAL A 52 2.28 -14.57 -4.08
C VAL A 52 3.63 -15.02 -4.63
N ALA A 53 3.93 -16.31 -4.51
CA ALA A 53 5.14 -16.87 -5.10
C ALA A 53 5.07 -16.71 -6.63
N THR A 54 5.96 -15.92 -7.20
CA THR A 54 6.19 -15.88 -8.65
C THR A 54 6.81 -17.21 -9.04
N ALA A 55 6.00 -18.08 -9.66
CA ALA A 55 6.44 -19.37 -10.21
C ALA A 55 7.15 -19.18 -11.56
#